data_AF-A0A960S5D7-F1
#
_entry.id   AF-A0A960S5D7-F1
#
_cell.length_a   1.000
_cell.length_b   1.000
_cell.length_c   1.000
_cell.angle_alpha   90.00
_cell.angle_beta   90.00
_cell.angle_gamma   90.00
#
_symmetry.space_group_name_H-M   'P 1'
#
loop_
_entity.id
_entity.type
_entity.pdbx_description
1 polymer ?
#
loop_
_entity_poly.entity_id
_entity_poly.type
_entity_poly.pdbx_seq_one_letter_code
_entity_poly.pdbx_strand_id
1 'polypeptide(L)'
;MSQIERGWDAIAQLDFDAALAIASRLLNNPHLDIRHQAYRMMGMANYRKRSVQQAIPYFEHAVQLVDNYKDRFSLCMCYALLGDMDRADRLFQNIDSLWGLPVECYVSIVMCYTEPKHFQRAVDLLEKIKLSYTLLGITDQTFLAIRGQLAFHYALDAVHYVLNMVSASFDTAKWIKSFAEEMDEEGKKSLALVSDQVCHTKGPFTINQPNSRLQYPLLCKIEDVSLFEEERILGIRVLYGKLHVG
;
A
#
# COMPACT_ATOMS: atom_id res chain seq x y z
N MET A 1 -17.52 22.82 -8.47
CA MET A 1 -17.10 21.62 -7.71
C MET A 1 -18.23 20.61 -7.75
N SER A 2 -17.99 19.42 -8.32
CA SER A 2 -19.00 18.36 -8.46
C SER A 2 -19.37 17.74 -7.09
N GLN A 3 -20.48 16.99 -7.01
CA GLN A 3 -20.84 16.28 -5.77
C GLN A 3 -19.77 15.23 -5.39
N ILE A 4 -19.14 14.61 -6.39
CA ILE A 4 -18.06 13.64 -6.20
C ILE A 4 -16.82 14.33 -5.62
N GLU A 5 -16.39 15.46 -6.20
CA GLU A 5 -15.25 16.25 -5.68
C GLU A 5 -15.50 16.67 -4.22
N ARG A 6 -16.68 17.23 -3.93
CA ARG A 6 -17.04 17.59 -2.54
C ARG A 6 -17.01 16.41 -1.59
N GLY A 7 -17.35 15.24 -2.10
CA GLY A 7 -17.33 13.99 -1.37
C GLY A 7 -15.92 13.56 -0.96
N TRP A 8 -14.99 13.56 -1.91
CA TRP A 8 -13.59 13.25 -1.66
C TRP A 8 -12.90 14.33 -0.83
N ASP A 9 -13.23 15.61 -1.04
CA ASP A 9 -12.76 16.71 -0.19
C ASP A 9 -13.18 16.52 1.27
N ALA A 10 -14.41 16.08 1.52
CA ALA A 10 -14.88 15.77 2.88
C ALA A 10 -14.07 14.62 3.51
N ILE A 11 -13.76 13.57 2.74
CA ILE A 11 -12.86 12.49 3.21
C ILE A 11 -11.47 13.05 3.53
N ALA A 12 -10.89 13.86 2.65
CA ALA A 12 -9.58 14.48 2.86
C ALA A 12 -9.54 15.34 4.14
N GLN A 13 -10.62 16.07 4.41
CA GLN A 13 -10.79 16.91 5.61
C GLN A 13 -11.20 16.12 6.87
N LEU A 14 -11.31 14.79 6.79
CA LEU A 14 -11.77 13.91 7.87
C LEU A 14 -13.23 14.15 8.28
N ASP A 15 -14.01 14.88 7.48
CA ASP A 15 -15.45 15.03 7.65
C ASP A 15 -16.18 13.83 7.02
N PHE A 16 -16.07 12.69 7.72
CA PHE A 16 -16.60 11.43 7.23
C PHE A 16 -18.13 11.41 7.20
N ASP A 17 -18.80 12.18 8.07
CA ASP A 17 -20.26 12.23 8.09
C ASP A 17 -20.80 13.00 6.88
N ALA A 18 -20.14 14.11 6.49
CA ALA A 18 -20.45 14.79 5.24
C ALA A 18 -20.18 13.90 4.02
N ALA A 19 -19.04 13.18 4.00
CA ALA A 19 -18.72 12.24 2.93
C ALA A 19 -19.80 11.14 2.77
N LEU A 20 -20.24 10.53 3.88
CA LEU A 20 -21.30 9.52 3.88
C LEU A 20 -22.64 10.10 3.41
N ALA A 21 -22.98 11.31 3.86
CA ALA A 21 -24.21 11.98 3.43
C ALA A 21 -24.22 12.26 1.92
N ILE A 22 -23.08 12.69 1.36
CA ILE A 22 -22.92 12.89 -0.09
C ILE A 22 -23.02 11.56 -0.82
N ALA A 23 -22.23 10.56 -0.41
CA ALA A 23 -22.21 9.25 -1.07
C ALA A 23 -23.58 8.57 -1.07
N SER A 24 -24.33 8.63 0.04
CA SER A 24 -25.66 8.03 0.14
C SER A 24 -26.64 8.53 -0.94
N ARG A 25 -26.54 9.80 -1.34
CA ARG A 25 -27.37 10.41 -2.40
C ARG A 25 -26.96 9.94 -3.80
N LEU A 26 -25.72 9.47 -3.96
CA LEU A 26 -25.14 9.05 -5.23
C LEU A 26 -25.29 7.53 -5.49
N LEU A 27 -25.64 6.72 -4.48
CA LEU A 27 -25.72 5.25 -4.60
C LEU A 27 -26.71 4.76 -5.68
N ASN A 28 -27.81 5.50 -5.90
CA ASN A 28 -28.84 5.15 -6.88
C ASN A 28 -28.71 5.94 -8.19
N ASN A 29 -27.58 6.60 -8.42
CA ASN A 29 -27.37 7.36 -9.66
C ASN A 29 -27.41 6.42 -10.89
N PRO A 30 -28.03 6.80 -12.02
CA PRO A 30 -28.08 5.96 -13.21
C PRO A 30 -26.70 5.65 -13.82
N HIS A 31 -25.72 6.53 -13.64
CA HIS A 31 -24.37 6.32 -14.17
C HIS A 31 -23.55 5.40 -13.27
N LEU A 32 -22.97 4.35 -13.89
CA LEU A 32 -22.19 3.32 -13.19
C LEU A 32 -20.99 3.92 -12.45
N ASP A 33 -20.24 4.82 -13.11
CA ASP A 33 -19.05 5.44 -12.51
C ASP A 33 -19.40 6.27 -11.27
N ILE A 34 -20.54 6.96 -11.28
CA ILE A 34 -21.00 7.74 -10.12
C ILE A 34 -21.36 6.81 -8.96
N ARG A 35 -22.07 5.70 -9.23
CA ARG A 35 -22.37 4.70 -8.19
C ARG A 35 -21.10 4.07 -7.64
N HIS A 36 -20.17 3.70 -8.52
CA HIS A 36 -18.87 3.14 -8.14
C HIS A 36 -18.12 4.07 -7.19
N GLN A 37 -18.00 5.36 -7.55
CA GLN A 37 -17.41 6.38 -6.69
C GLN A 37 -18.16 6.53 -5.36
N ALA A 38 -19.49 6.47 -5.36
CA ALA A 38 -20.29 6.52 -4.14
C ALA A 38 -19.99 5.33 -3.20
N TYR A 39 -19.93 4.11 -3.72
CA TYR A 39 -19.57 2.93 -2.92
C TYR A 39 -18.13 3.04 -2.38
N ARG A 40 -17.19 3.51 -3.20
CA ARG A 40 -15.80 3.75 -2.75
C ARG A 40 -15.74 4.77 -1.62
N MET A 41 -16.46 5.89 -1.74
CA MET A 41 -16.53 6.90 -0.69
C MET A 41 -17.12 6.32 0.61
N MET A 42 -18.19 5.52 0.53
CA MET A 42 -18.78 4.87 1.72
C MET A 42 -17.78 3.92 2.38
N GLY A 43 -17.09 3.09 1.58
CA GLY A 43 -16.04 2.19 2.08
C GLY A 43 -14.90 2.97 2.74
N MET A 44 -14.38 3.99 2.07
CA MET A 44 -13.25 4.79 2.56
C MET A 44 -13.60 5.57 3.82
N ALA A 45 -14.78 6.20 3.88
CA ALA A 45 -15.23 6.92 5.07
C ALA A 45 -15.36 5.96 6.28
N ASN A 46 -15.97 4.80 6.11
CA ASN A 46 -16.08 3.80 7.18
C ASN A 46 -14.71 3.24 7.61
N TYR A 47 -13.84 2.95 6.64
CA TYR A 47 -12.47 2.49 6.89
C TYR A 47 -11.69 3.51 7.73
N ARG A 48 -11.72 4.79 7.32
CA ARG A 48 -11.00 5.86 8.02
C ARG A 48 -11.63 6.24 9.36
N LYS A 49 -12.94 6.00 9.56
CA LYS A 49 -13.61 6.05 10.88
C LYS A 49 -13.24 4.89 11.81
N ARG A 50 -12.41 3.94 11.37
CA ARG A 50 -12.10 2.67 12.05
C ARG A 50 -13.29 1.72 12.18
N SER A 51 -14.37 1.96 11.44
CA SER A 51 -15.51 1.06 11.31
C SER A 51 -15.25 0.05 10.19
N VAL A 52 -14.15 -0.70 10.29
CA VAL A 52 -13.62 -1.55 9.21
C VAL A 52 -14.65 -2.61 8.77
N GLN A 53 -15.38 -3.22 9.71
CA GLN A 53 -16.45 -4.17 9.40
C GLN A 53 -17.56 -3.54 8.54
N GLN A 54 -17.87 -2.25 8.75
CA GLN A 54 -18.88 -1.54 7.97
C GLN A 54 -18.38 -1.15 6.58
N ALA A 55 -17.06 -1.04 6.38
CA ALA A 55 -16.46 -0.68 5.10
C ALA A 55 -16.53 -1.83 4.07
N ILE A 56 -16.43 -3.08 4.53
CA ILE A 56 -16.39 -4.30 3.70
C ILE A 56 -17.52 -4.35 2.67
N PRO A 57 -18.82 -4.29 3.03
CA PRO A 57 -19.90 -4.43 2.04
C PRO A 57 -19.85 -3.34 0.97
N TYR A 58 -19.38 -2.13 1.30
CA TYR A 58 -19.25 -1.06 0.32
C TYR A 58 -18.10 -1.30 -0.66
N PHE A 59 -16.96 -1.81 -0.19
CA PHE A 59 -15.86 -2.19 -1.08
C PHE A 59 -16.21 -3.43 -1.91
N GLU A 60 -16.94 -4.40 -1.37
CA GLU A 60 -17.45 -5.54 -2.14
C GLU A 60 -18.34 -5.08 -3.29
N HIS A 61 -19.27 -4.15 -3.04
CA HIS A 61 -20.10 -3.57 -4.09
C HIS A 61 -19.28 -2.73 -5.09
N ALA A 62 -18.28 -1.97 -4.65
CA ALA A 62 -17.40 -1.23 -5.55
C ALA A 62 -16.67 -2.17 -6.52
N VAL A 63 -16.10 -3.29 -6.02
CA VAL A 63 -15.43 -4.31 -6.84
C VAL A 63 -16.40 -5.01 -7.79
N GLN A 64 -17.66 -5.23 -7.39
CA GLN A 64 -18.69 -5.80 -8.27
C GLN A 64 -19.05 -4.87 -9.42
N LEU A 65 -19.03 -3.55 -9.20
CA LEU A 65 -19.36 -2.57 -10.23
C LEU A 65 -18.22 -2.35 -11.21
N VAL A 66 -16.99 -2.20 -10.70
CA VAL A 66 -15.78 -1.98 -11.50
C VAL A 66 -14.66 -2.81 -10.91
N ASP A 67 -14.19 -3.77 -11.70
CA ASP A 67 -13.13 -4.65 -11.26
C ASP A 67 -11.76 -3.97 -11.42
N ASN A 68 -11.20 -3.47 -10.32
CA ASN A 68 -9.90 -2.81 -10.31
C ASN A 68 -9.10 -3.16 -9.05
N TYR A 69 -7.78 -3.02 -9.15
CA TYR A 69 -6.87 -3.40 -8.07
C TYR A 69 -7.04 -2.53 -6.82
N LYS A 70 -7.40 -1.24 -6.95
CA LYS A 70 -7.46 -0.29 -5.82
C LYS A 70 -8.58 -0.66 -4.84
N ASP A 71 -9.75 -0.99 -5.37
CA ASP A 71 -10.89 -1.37 -4.53
C ASP A 71 -10.74 -2.78 -3.95
N ARG A 72 -10.20 -3.72 -4.75
CA ARG A 72 -9.84 -5.04 -4.23
C ARG A 72 -8.77 -4.95 -3.15
N PHE A 73 -7.77 -4.08 -3.30
CA PHE A 73 -6.75 -3.86 -2.29
C PHE A 73 -7.34 -3.20 -1.04
N SER A 74 -8.28 -2.28 -1.18
CA SER A 74 -9.00 -1.70 -0.05
C SER A 74 -9.79 -2.75 0.74
N LEU A 75 -10.45 -3.67 0.02
CA LEU A 75 -11.11 -4.83 0.63
C LEU A 75 -10.12 -5.79 1.31
N CYS A 76 -8.97 -6.05 0.67
CA CYS A 76 -7.87 -6.84 1.25
C CYS A 76 -7.40 -6.24 2.59
N MET A 77 -7.17 -4.93 2.64
CA MET A 77 -6.77 -4.24 3.87
C MET A 77 -7.86 -4.31 4.95
N CYS A 78 -9.14 -4.29 4.56
CA CYS A 78 -10.21 -4.52 5.53
C CYS A 78 -10.10 -5.90 6.18
N TYR A 79 -9.88 -6.96 5.40
CA TYR A 79 -9.67 -8.31 5.96
C TYR A 79 -8.44 -8.38 6.86
N ALA A 80 -7.32 -7.79 6.43
CA ALA A 80 -6.07 -7.77 7.20
C ALA A 80 -6.24 -7.04 8.55
N LEU A 81 -6.90 -5.87 8.57
CA LEU A 81 -7.14 -5.12 9.79
C LEU A 81 -8.11 -5.81 10.77
N LEU A 82 -8.94 -6.73 10.29
CA LEU A 82 -9.78 -7.58 11.11
C LEU A 82 -9.09 -8.85 11.59
N GLY A 83 -7.82 -9.04 11.22
CA GLY A 83 -7.03 -10.23 11.56
C GLY A 83 -7.33 -11.45 10.67
N ASP A 84 -8.18 -11.32 9.66
CA ASP A 84 -8.45 -12.40 8.69
C ASP A 84 -7.37 -12.41 7.60
N MET A 85 -6.16 -12.73 8.03
CA MET A 85 -4.98 -12.74 7.16
C MET A 85 -5.08 -13.80 6.06
N ASP A 86 -5.79 -14.90 6.29
CA ASP A 86 -5.98 -15.93 5.27
C ASP A 86 -6.80 -15.41 4.07
N ARG A 87 -7.89 -14.66 4.33
CA ARG A 87 -8.65 -14.01 3.24
C ARG A 87 -7.85 -12.87 2.61
N ALA A 88 -7.18 -12.06 3.43
CA ALA A 88 -6.35 -10.96 2.93
C ALA A 88 -5.27 -11.48 1.98
N ASP A 89 -4.54 -12.53 2.35
CA ASP A 89 -3.44 -13.09 1.55
C ASP A 89 -3.90 -13.67 0.23
N ARG A 90 -5.01 -14.41 0.23
CA ARG A 90 -5.57 -14.95 -1.03
C ARG A 90 -5.97 -13.82 -1.97
N LEU A 91 -6.61 -12.78 -1.45
CA LEU A 91 -7.03 -11.64 -2.26
C LEU A 91 -5.80 -10.84 -2.73
N PHE A 92 -4.82 -10.60 -1.86
CA PHE A 92 -3.57 -9.92 -2.20
C PHE A 92 -2.81 -10.63 -3.32
N GLN A 93 -2.60 -11.95 -3.19
CA GLN A 93 -1.93 -12.76 -4.21
C GLN A 93 -2.66 -12.70 -5.55
N ASN A 94 -4.00 -12.76 -5.52
CA ASN A 94 -4.79 -12.63 -6.73
C ASN A 94 -4.59 -11.25 -7.38
N ILE A 95 -4.63 -10.16 -6.62
CA ILE A 95 -4.43 -8.81 -7.14
C ILE A 95 -3.01 -8.65 -7.72
N ASP A 96 -1.99 -9.08 -6.98
CA ASP A 96 -0.59 -8.99 -7.42
C ASP A 96 -0.34 -9.74 -8.74
N SER A 97 -0.92 -10.94 -8.86
CA SER A 97 -0.79 -11.75 -10.07
C SER A 97 -1.45 -11.13 -11.31
N LEU A 98 -2.53 -10.36 -11.13
CA LEU A 98 -3.33 -9.82 -12.24
C LEU A 98 -2.83 -8.46 -12.72
N TRP A 99 -2.47 -7.57 -11.79
CA TRP A 99 -2.14 -6.18 -12.12
C TRP A 99 -0.67 -5.83 -11.91
N GLY A 100 0.05 -6.59 -11.07
CA GLY A 100 1.27 -6.12 -10.43
C GLY A 100 0.96 -4.97 -9.47
N LEU A 101 1.55 -5.00 -8.27
CA LEU A 101 1.25 -4.00 -7.26
C LEU A 101 2.38 -2.96 -7.08
N PRO A 102 2.03 -1.69 -6.81
CA PRO A 102 3.00 -0.67 -6.46
C PRO A 102 3.54 -0.95 -5.04
N VAL A 103 4.72 -0.41 -4.73
CA VAL A 103 5.48 -0.77 -3.52
C VAL A 103 4.73 -0.46 -2.22
N GLU A 104 3.89 0.57 -2.25
CA GLU A 104 3.00 0.99 -1.18
C GLU A 104 2.06 -0.12 -0.72
N CYS A 105 1.60 -0.98 -1.64
CA CYS A 105 0.74 -2.10 -1.32
C CYS A 105 1.49 -3.19 -0.55
N TYR A 106 2.73 -3.52 -0.94
CA TYR A 106 3.57 -4.47 -0.20
C TYR A 106 3.90 -3.93 1.19
N VAL A 107 4.27 -2.64 1.30
CA VAL A 107 4.54 -1.97 2.58
C VAL A 107 3.31 -1.99 3.48
N SER A 108 2.10 -1.79 2.93
CA SER A 108 0.89 -1.76 3.74
C SER A 108 0.50 -3.14 4.27
N ILE A 109 0.56 -4.19 3.44
CA ILE A 109 0.12 -5.53 3.86
C ILE A 109 1.16 -6.21 4.77
N VAL A 110 2.46 -5.96 4.57
CA VAL A 110 3.51 -6.60 5.36
C VAL A 110 3.46 -6.18 6.83
N MET A 111 3.00 -4.94 7.09
CA MET A 111 2.78 -4.41 8.43
C MET A 111 1.61 -5.09 9.15
N CYS A 112 0.75 -5.84 8.44
CA CYS A 112 -0.32 -6.62 9.03
C CYS A 112 0.11 -8.04 9.44
N TYR A 113 1.27 -8.52 8.96
CA TYR A 113 1.81 -9.84 9.35
C TYR A 113 2.43 -9.78 10.74
N THR A 114 1.59 -9.98 11.77
CA THR A 114 2.01 -9.95 13.18
C THR A 114 2.26 -11.34 13.77
N GLU A 115 1.71 -12.39 13.15
CA GLU A 115 1.81 -13.76 13.65
C GLU A 115 2.95 -14.56 13.01
N PRO A 116 3.67 -15.41 13.77
CA PRO A 116 4.79 -16.21 13.24
C PRO A 116 4.47 -17.05 12.01
N LYS A 117 3.22 -17.55 11.90
CA LYS A 117 2.79 -18.36 10.76
C LYS A 117 2.85 -17.61 9.41
N HIS A 118 2.87 -16.28 9.44
CA HIS A 118 2.96 -15.44 8.24
C HIS A 118 4.35 -14.81 8.01
N PHE A 119 5.33 -15.07 8.88
CA PHE A 119 6.65 -14.42 8.79
C PHE A 119 7.40 -14.73 7.49
N GLN A 120 7.31 -15.96 6.98
CA GLN A 120 7.90 -16.29 5.70
C GLN A 120 7.29 -15.43 4.58
N ARG A 121 5.97 -15.25 4.61
CA ARG A 121 5.27 -14.41 3.63
C ARG A 121 5.70 -12.96 3.73
N ALA A 122 5.92 -12.45 4.95
CA ALA A 122 6.43 -11.11 5.17
C ALA A 122 7.82 -10.90 4.55
N VAL A 123 8.72 -11.89 4.72
CA VAL A 123 10.06 -11.89 4.10
C VAL A 123 9.96 -11.92 2.57
N ASP A 124 9.08 -12.73 1.99
CA ASP A 124 8.88 -12.77 0.53
C ASP A 124 8.45 -11.39 -0.02
N LEU A 125 7.66 -10.63 0.76
CA LEU A 125 7.28 -9.26 0.38
C LEU A 125 8.42 -8.25 0.56
N LEU A 126 9.36 -8.48 1.48
CA LEU A 126 10.57 -7.66 1.56
C LEU A 126 11.40 -7.76 0.27
N GLU A 127 11.45 -8.93 -0.37
CA GLU A 127 12.12 -9.06 -1.67
C GLU A 127 11.46 -8.22 -2.77
N LYS A 128 10.12 -8.11 -2.75
CA LYS A 128 9.37 -7.23 -3.67
C LYS A 128 9.65 -5.75 -3.40
N ILE A 129 9.72 -5.38 -2.12
CA ILE A 129 10.10 -4.02 -1.71
C ILE A 129 11.54 -3.72 -2.15
N LYS A 130 12.49 -4.60 -1.83
CA LYS A 130 13.90 -4.49 -2.23
C LYS A 130 14.02 -4.28 -3.74
N LEU A 131 13.42 -5.17 -4.54
CA LEU A 131 13.48 -5.10 -6.00
C LEU A 131 12.97 -3.76 -6.56
N SER A 132 11.92 -3.19 -5.95
CA SER A 132 11.34 -1.91 -6.39
C SER A 132 12.35 -0.76 -6.31
N TYR A 133 13.27 -0.79 -5.35
CA TYR A 133 14.32 0.23 -5.18
C TYR A 133 15.61 -0.14 -5.90
N THR A 134 15.99 -1.42 -5.95
CA THR A 134 17.24 -1.82 -6.64
C THR A 134 17.17 -1.62 -8.14
N LEU A 135 15.98 -1.71 -8.74
CA LEU A 135 15.77 -1.34 -10.14
C LEU A 135 16.07 0.15 -10.43
N LEU A 136 15.91 1.02 -9.44
CA LEU A 136 16.18 2.45 -9.57
C LEU A 136 17.62 2.80 -9.17
N GLY A 137 18.17 2.11 -8.17
CA GLY A 137 19.49 2.36 -7.61
C GLY A 137 19.64 3.72 -6.92
N ILE A 138 18.55 4.51 -6.83
CA ILE A 138 18.53 5.88 -6.33
C ILE A 138 17.42 5.99 -5.28
N THR A 139 17.78 6.52 -4.10
CA THR A 139 16.87 6.67 -2.96
C THR A 139 16.49 8.11 -2.65
N ASP A 140 17.02 9.07 -3.42
CA ASP A 140 16.65 10.49 -3.34
C ASP A 140 15.13 10.67 -3.40
N GLN A 141 14.59 11.39 -2.41
CA GLN A 141 13.15 11.56 -2.26
C GLN A 141 12.51 12.31 -3.43
N THR A 142 13.21 13.27 -4.03
CA THR A 142 12.68 14.04 -5.17
C THR A 142 12.57 13.15 -6.40
N PHE A 143 13.61 12.36 -6.67
CA PHE A 143 13.67 11.39 -7.76
C PHE A 143 12.56 10.34 -7.66
N LEU A 144 12.34 9.82 -6.45
CA LEU A 144 11.25 8.86 -6.17
C LEU A 144 9.88 9.52 -6.35
N ALA A 145 9.69 10.73 -5.79
CA ALA A 145 8.42 11.45 -5.87
C ALA A 145 7.99 11.75 -7.31
N ILE A 146 8.92 12.19 -8.17
CA ILE A 146 8.64 12.47 -9.60
C ILE A 146 8.17 11.21 -10.33
N ARG A 147 8.64 10.02 -9.93
CA ARG A 147 8.21 8.74 -10.52
C ARG A 147 6.94 8.19 -9.90
N GLY A 148 6.42 8.84 -8.86
CA GLY A 148 5.30 8.33 -8.08
C GLY A 148 5.67 7.09 -7.26
N GLN A 149 6.93 6.98 -6.85
CA GLN A 149 7.42 5.91 -5.98
C GLN A 149 7.34 6.35 -4.52
N LEU A 150 7.06 5.40 -3.64
CA LEU A 150 7.09 5.60 -2.20
C LEU A 150 8.47 6.11 -1.76
N ALA A 151 8.49 7.13 -0.91
CA ALA A 151 9.73 7.61 -0.32
C ALA A 151 10.42 6.48 0.47
N PHE A 152 11.73 6.34 0.28
CA PHE A 152 12.49 5.18 0.74
C PHE A 152 12.37 4.90 2.24
N HIS A 153 12.33 5.95 3.07
CA HIS A 153 12.21 5.81 4.52
C HIS A 153 10.93 5.05 4.95
N TYR A 154 9.80 5.23 4.27
CA TYR A 154 8.59 4.48 4.59
C TYR A 154 8.72 2.98 4.28
N ALA A 155 9.46 2.63 3.23
CA ALA A 155 9.78 1.24 2.95
C ALA A 155 10.74 0.67 4.00
N LEU A 156 11.71 1.47 4.46
CA LEU A 156 12.64 1.06 5.52
C LEU A 156 11.95 0.82 6.86
N ASP A 157 10.91 1.56 7.20
CA ASP A 157 10.11 1.29 8.40
C ASP A 157 9.51 -0.14 8.36
N ALA A 158 8.98 -0.56 7.21
CA ALA A 158 8.45 -1.90 7.01
C ALA A 158 9.55 -2.97 7.01
N VAL A 159 10.69 -2.70 6.37
CA VAL A 159 11.87 -3.57 6.41
C VAL A 159 12.32 -3.78 7.84
N HIS A 160 12.54 -2.71 8.59
CA HIS A 160 12.95 -2.78 9.99
C HIS A 160 11.94 -3.56 10.85
N TYR A 161 10.64 -3.31 10.67
CA TYR A 161 9.57 -4.02 11.38
C TYR A 161 9.65 -5.54 11.15
N VAL A 162 9.73 -5.98 9.90
CA VAL A 162 9.77 -7.41 9.57
C VAL A 162 11.07 -8.06 10.00
N LEU A 163 12.22 -7.42 9.74
CA LEU A 163 13.53 -7.96 10.09
C LEU A 163 13.68 -8.15 11.61
N ASN A 164 13.10 -7.26 12.42
CA ASN A 164 13.05 -7.46 13.88
C ASN A 164 12.27 -8.72 14.27
N MET A 165 11.09 -8.93 13.67
CA MET A 165 10.24 -10.09 13.98
C MET A 165 10.91 -11.42 13.61
N VAL A 166 11.66 -11.44 12.51
CA VAL A 166 12.25 -12.66 11.94
C VAL A 166 13.74 -12.84 12.28
N SER A 167 14.32 -11.93 13.07
CA SER A 167 15.76 -11.89 13.40
C SER A 167 16.31 -13.19 14.02
N ALA A 168 15.47 -13.98 14.69
CA ALA A 168 15.87 -15.25 15.28
C ALA A 168 15.98 -16.41 14.27
N SER A 169 15.33 -16.29 13.10
CA SER A 169 15.22 -17.37 12.10
C SER A 169 15.67 -16.96 10.70
N PHE A 170 16.13 -15.72 10.52
CA PHE A 170 16.49 -15.14 9.23
C PHE A 170 17.79 -14.35 9.35
N ASP A 171 18.68 -14.48 8.37
CA ASP A 171 19.95 -13.75 8.32
C ASP A 171 19.72 -12.31 7.85
N THR A 172 19.25 -11.48 8.78
CA THR A 172 18.91 -10.07 8.52
C THR A 172 20.13 -9.27 8.07
N ALA A 173 21.31 -9.53 8.65
CA ALA A 173 22.55 -8.83 8.31
C ALA A 173 22.96 -9.10 6.86
N LYS A 174 22.94 -10.36 6.43
CA LYS A 174 23.22 -10.71 5.03
C LYS A 174 22.21 -10.10 4.07
N TRP A 175 20.92 -10.13 4.44
CA TRP A 175 19.87 -9.55 3.61
C TRP A 175 20.06 -8.04 3.42
N ILE A 176 20.25 -7.29 4.52
CA ILE A 176 20.46 -5.83 4.48
C ILE A 176 21.72 -5.50 3.67
N LYS A 177 22.81 -6.24 3.88
CA LYS A 177 24.05 -6.05 3.10
C LYS A 177 23.79 -6.20 1.60
N SER A 178 23.08 -7.26 1.20
CA SER A 178 22.74 -7.48 -0.21
C SER A 178 21.84 -6.38 -0.79
N PHE A 179 21.00 -5.75 0.03
CA PHE A 179 20.20 -4.61 -0.40
C PHE A 179 21.08 -3.36 -0.57
N ALA A 180 21.95 -3.08 0.39
CA ALA A 180 22.82 -1.90 0.37
C ALA A 180 23.82 -1.92 -0.80
N GLU A 181 24.30 -3.09 -1.22
CA GLU A 181 25.22 -3.23 -2.36
C GLU A 181 24.64 -2.70 -3.69
N GLU A 182 23.31 -2.67 -3.82
CA GLU A 182 22.60 -2.21 -5.03
C GLU A 182 22.09 -0.76 -4.92
N MET A 183 22.34 -0.06 -3.81
CA MET A 183 21.84 1.29 -3.55
C MET A 183 22.89 2.39 -3.77
N ASP A 184 22.42 3.64 -3.88
CA ASP A 184 23.25 4.84 -3.74
C ASP A 184 23.77 5.04 -2.30
N GLU A 185 24.66 6.03 -2.11
CA GLU A 185 25.29 6.27 -0.81
C GLU A 185 24.30 6.67 0.29
N GLU A 186 23.20 7.35 -0.05
CA GLU A 186 22.15 7.67 0.90
C GLU A 186 21.36 6.42 1.33
N GLY A 187 21.03 5.56 0.36
CA GLY A 187 20.36 4.28 0.61
C GLY A 187 21.21 3.35 1.46
N LYS A 188 22.51 3.26 1.18
CA LYS A 188 23.49 2.50 2.00
C LYS A 188 23.51 2.98 3.45
N LYS A 189 23.59 4.30 3.68
CA LYS A 189 23.57 4.87 5.04
C LYS A 189 22.27 4.54 5.76
N SER A 190 21.14 4.67 5.08
CA SER A 190 19.82 4.40 5.66
C SER A 190 19.66 2.91 6.03
N LEU A 191 20.14 2.00 5.18
CA LEU A 191 20.15 0.57 5.46
C LEU A 191 21.12 0.18 6.58
N ALA A 192 22.26 0.86 6.71
CA ALA A 192 23.16 0.67 7.85
C ALA A 192 22.47 1.01 9.18
N LEU A 193 21.70 2.10 9.22
CA LEU A 193 20.90 2.45 10.40
C LEU A 193 19.87 1.37 10.76
N VAL A 194 19.17 0.81 9.76
CA VAL A 194 18.25 -0.31 9.97
C VAL A 194 18.99 -1.54 10.53
N SER A 195 20.17 -1.86 9.98
CA SER A 195 21.00 -2.98 10.48
C SER A 195 21.39 -2.79 11.94
N ASP A 196 21.80 -1.58 12.32
CA ASP A 196 22.15 -1.26 13.70
C ASP A 196 20.92 -1.42 14.59
N GLN A 197 19.77 -0.88 14.20
CA GLN A 197 18.55 -0.98 15.00
C GLN A 197 18.13 -2.44 15.23
N VAL A 198 18.09 -3.26 14.17
CA VAL A 198 17.72 -4.68 14.28
C VAL A 198 18.67 -5.46 15.20
N CYS A 199 19.97 -5.15 15.19
CA CYS A 199 20.94 -5.81 16.07
C CYS A 199 20.71 -5.50 17.56
N HIS A 200 20.20 -4.31 17.88
CA HIS A 200 20.06 -3.84 19.26
C HIS A 200 18.65 -4.06 19.86
N THR A 201 17.62 -4.25 19.03
CA THR A 201 16.26 -4.60 19.49
C THR A 201 16.05 -6.12 19.53
N LYS A 202 16.37 -6.75 20.67
CA LYS A 202 15.95 -8.14 20.95
C LYS A 202 14.60 -8.15 21.65
N GLY A 203 13.53 -8.44 20.90
CA GLY A 203 12.17 -8.56 21.41
C GLY A 203 11.15 -8.02 20.42
N PRO A 204 9.83 -8.32 20.59
CA PRO A 204 8.81 -7.76 19.72
C PRO A 204 8.92 -6.24 19.75
N PHE A 205 9.07 -5.64 18.57
CA PHE A 205 9.02 -4.19 18.43
C PHE A 205 7.64 -3.73 18.89
N THR A 206 7.55 -3.28 20.14
CA THR A 206 6.37 -2.55 20.60
C THR A 206 6.38 -1.25 19.84
N ILE A 207 5.50 -1.13 18.84
CA ILE A 207 5.05 0.16 18.34
C ILE A 207 4.51 0.87 19.59
N ASN A 208 5.32 1.75 20.20
CA ASN A 208 4.96 2.47 21.42
C ASN A 208 3.71 3.32 21.13
N GLN A 209 2.54 2.71 21.38
CA GLN A 209 1.21 3.22 21.05
C GLN A 209 1.04 3.55 19.55
N PRO A 210 -0.19 3.59 19.01
CA PRO A 210 -0.42 4.13 17.69
C PRO A 210 -0.12 5.63 17.77
N ASN A 211 1.16 5.99 17.66
CA ASN A 211 1.57 7.35 17.36
C ASN A 211 0.66 7.79 16.23
N SER A 212 -0.04 8.89 16.42
CA SER A 212 -0.92 9.56 15.47
C SER A 212 -0.28 9.85 14.10
N ARG A 213 0.98 9.43 13.89
CA ARG A 213 1.78 9.44 12.66
C ARG A 213 1.73 8.14 11.84
N LEU A 214 1.24 7.02 12.38
CA LEU A 214 0.77 5.87 11.58
C LEU A 214 -0.66 6.10 11.07
N GLN A 215 -1.07 7.36 10.90
CA GLN A 215 -1.98 7.69 9.81
C GLN A 215 -1.17 7.47 8.53
N TYR A 216 -1.15 6.24 8.00
CA TYR A 216 -0.49 5.96 6.74
C TYR A 216 -0.87 7.04 5.72
N PRO A 217 0.07 7.94 5.33
CA PRO A 217 -0.19 8.96 4.31
C PRO A 217 -0.38 8.34 2.92
N LEU A 218 -0.17 7.02 2.81
CA LEU A 218 -0.25 6.23 1.59
C LEU A 218 -1.63 6.21 0.95
N LEU A 219 -2.69 6.47 1.72
CA LEU A 219 -4.06 6.60 1.17
C LEU A 219 -4.30 7.96 0.50
N CYS A 220 -3.49 8.99 0.78
CA CYS A 220 -3.69 10.34 0.22
C CYS A 220 -3.24 10.49 -1.24
N LYS A 221 -2.64 9.47 -1.87
CA LYS A 221 -2.23 9.52 -3.28
C LYS A 221 -2.92 8.52 -4.20
N ILE A 222 -3.75 7.61 -3.67
CA ILE A 222 -4.49 6.66 -4.52
C ILE A 222 -5.60 7.36 -5.32
N GLU A 223 -6.07 8.51 -4.82
CA GLU A 223 -7.16 9.32 -5.39
C GLU A 223 -6.70 10.32 -6.46
N ASP A 224 -5.45 10.82 -6.42
CA ASP A 224 -4.94 11.81 -7.39
C ASP A 224 -4.59 11.23 -8.78
N VAL A 225 -4.59 9.90 -8.93
CA VAL A 225 -4.17 9.26 -10.20
C VAL A 225 -5.28 9.27 -11.26
N SER A 226 -6.55 9.55 -10.91
CA SER A 226 -7.62 9.66 -11.92
C SER A 226 -7.45 10.87 -12.86
N LEU A 227 -6.56 11.82 -12.54
CA LEU A 227 -6.17 12.91 -13.44
C LEU A 227 -4.94 12.58 -14.32
N PHE A 228 -4.25 11.46 -14.06
CA PHE A 228 -3.00 11.09 -14.73
C PHE A 228 -3.12 9.83 -15.62
N GLU A 229 -4.31 9.22 -15.74
CA GLU A 229 -4.50 7.92 -16.40
C GLU A 229 -4.50 7.95 -17.94
N GLU A 230 -4.63 9.12 -18.60
CA GLU A 230 -4.58 9.16 -20.07
C GLU A 230 -3.17 9.08 -20.67
N GLU A 231 -2.11 9.48 -19.94
CA GLU A 231 -0.75 9.54 -20.52
C GLU A 231 0.13 8.31 -20.21
N ARG A 232 -0.17 7.52 -19.17
CA ARG A 232 0.74 6.45 -18.69
C ARG A 232 0.56 5.08 -19.35
N ILE A 233 -0.55 4.81 -20.05
CA ILE A 233 -0.75 3.51 -20.72
C ILE A 233 0.26 3.31 -21.87
N LEU A 234 0.86 4.37 -22.42
CA LEU A 234 1.94 4.25 -23.41
C LEU A 234 3.31 3.89 -22.81
N GLY A 235 3.62 4.33 -21.58
CA GLY A 235 4.97 4.18 -21.00
C GLY A 235 5.27 2.79 -20.44
N ILE A 236 4.26 2.10 -19.90
CA ILE A 236 4.45 0.80 -19.24
C ILE A 236 4.58 -0.35 -20.26
N ARG A 237 4.06 -0.18 -21.49
CA ARG A 237 4.26 -1.16 -22.57
C ARG A 237 5.69 -1.24 -23.09
N VAL A 238 6.53 -0.23 -22.85
CA VAL A 238 7.93 -0.21 -23.34
C VAL A 238 8.88 -0.97 -22.41
N LEU A 239 8.55 -1.10 -21.11
CA LEU A 239 9.47 -1.68 -20.13
C LEU A 239 9.38 -3.22 -19.98
N TYR A 240 8.33 -3.86 -20.52
CA TYR A 240 8.11 -5.32 -20.36
C TYR A 240 7.98 -6.09 -21.68
N GLY A 241 8.45 -5.57 -22.81
CA GLY A 241 8.36 -6.24 -24.11
C GLY A 241 9.70 -6.39 -24.83
N LYS A 242 10.22 -7.62 -24.91
CA LYS A 242 11.22 -8.01 -25.93
C LYS A 242 10.65 -7.69 -27.32
N LEU A 243 11.14 -6.64 -27.97
CA LEU A 243 11.01 -6.47 -29.41
C LEU A 243 11.92 -7.51 -30.08
N HIS A 244 11.35 -8.63 -30.51
CA HIS A 244 11.89 -9.35 -31.66
C HIS A 244 11.45 -8.59 -32.90
N VAL A 245 12.40 -7.92 -33.53
CA VAL A 245 12.24 -7.27 -34.82
C VAL A 245 12.26 -8.36 -35.89
N GLY A 246 11.18 -8.47 -36.63
CA GLY A 246 11.08 -9.12 -37.93
C GLY A 246 10.40 -8.16 -38.89
#